data_AF-A0A3M1H8B8-F1
#
_entry.id   AF-A0A3M1H8B8-F1
#
_cell.length_a   1.000
_cell.length_b   1.000
_cell.length_c   1.000
_cell.angle_alpha   90.00
_cell.angle_beta   90.00
_cell.angle_gamma   90.00
#
_symmetry.space_group_name_H-M   'P 1'
#
loop_
_entity.id
_entity.type
_entity.pdbx_description
1 polymer ?
#
loop_
_entity_poly.entity_id
_entity_poly.type
_entity_poly.pdbx_seq_one_letter_code
_entity_poly.pdbx_strand_id
1 'polypeptide(L)'
;MEQAKNLPQEIPRERRSKVVLYPELQTHFFSSITLSVLFIMGAFIFILVITGHKAYLSNWIVITAILLMFALAPLYGIHSILYSHRIAGPIYHLEKGMKRWAIEDFSYRIQLRNKDYFKNLALLYNQIGENLEKKEEWIQELQNQLVQYRSTLSDSEKKEFDKYFSKFLPE
;
A
#
# COMPACT_ATOMS: atom_id res chain seq x y z
N MET A 1 6.15 27.70 11.83
CA MET A 1 4.93 27.44 11.02
C MET A 1 5.15 27.75 9.54
N GLU A 2 6.30 27.37 8.95
CA GLU A 2 6.70 27.80 7.60
C GLU A 2 7.09 26.62 6.70
N GLN A 3 6.35 25.52 6.78
CA GLN A 3 6.54 24.36 5.88
C GLN A 3 5.25 23.84 5.22
N ALA A 4 4.08 24.46 5.48
CA ALA A 4 2.82 24.05 4.86
C ALA A 4 2.55 24.65 3.47
N LYS A 5 3.43 25.54 2.95
CA LYS A 5 3.13 26.37 1.78
C LYS A 5 3.42 25.73 0.41
N ASN A 6 4.01 24.53 0.35
CA ASN A 6 4.40 23.88 -0.91
C ASN A 6 3.84 22.47 -1.08
N LEU A 7 2.58 22.22 -0.72
CA LEU A 7 1.88 20.99 -1.09
C LEU A 7 1.05 21.24 -2.35
N PRO A 8 1.22 20.45 -3.43
CA PRO A 8 0.50 20.65 -4.69
C PRO A 8 -1.01 20.63 -4.45
N GLN A 9 -1.67 21.74 -4.78
CA GLN A 9 -3.12 21.83 -4.82
C GLN A 9 -3.66 20.98 -5.99
N GLU A 10 -4.72 20.23 -5.68
CA GLU A 10 -5.43 19.28 -6.53
C GLU A 10 -4.68 17.99 -6.93
N ILE A 11 -5.04 16.88 -6.27
CA ILE A 11 -4.70 15.54 -6.73
C ILE A 11 -5.65 15.22 -7.89
N PRO A 12 -5.16 15.08 -9.14
CA PRO A 12 -6.01 14.76 -10.28
C PRO A 12 -6.75 13.45 -10.02
N ARG A 13 -8.03 13.37 -10.41
CA ARG A 13 -8.75 12.08 -10.47
C ARG A 13 -8.04 11.20 -11.52
N GLU A 14 -7.08 10.41 -11.07
CA GLU A 14 -6.22 9.63 -11.95
C GLU A 14 -7.06 8.68 -12.81
N ARG A 15 -7.04 8.95 -14.11
CA ARG A 15 -7.64 8.13 -15.15
C ARG A 15 -6.96 6.75 -15.11
N ARG A 16 -7.75 5.70 -14.90
CA ARG A 16 -7.43 4.28 -14.58
C ARG A 16 -6.53 3.50 -15.58
N SER A 17 -5.51 4.10 -16.19
CA SER A 17 -4.76 3.46 -17.30
C SER A 17 -3.24 3.34 -17.15
N LYS A 18 -2.63 3.83 -16.05
CA LYS A 18 -1.19 3.61 -15.84
C LYS A 18 -0.94 2.19 -15.34
N VAL A 19 -0.43 1.34 -16.24
CA VAL A 19 -0.10 -0.08 -16.00
C VAL A 19 1.08 -0.25 -15.03
N VAL A 20 1.90 0.78 -14.86
CA VAL A 20 3.08 0.80 -13.98
C VAL A 20 2.95 1.98 -13.01
N LEU A 21 2.66 1.68 -11.74
CA LEU A 21 2.58 2.70 -10.66
C LEU A 21 3.89 2.83 -9.88
N TYR A 22 4.64 1.74 -9.69
CA TYR A 22 5.99 1.76 -9.11
C TYR A 22 6.94 0.93 -9.96
N PRO A 23 7.70 1.57 -10.87
CA PRO A 23 8.66 0.85 -11.68
C PRO A 23 9.73 0.18 -10.82
N GLU A 24 10.20 0.84 -9.75
CA GLU A 24 11.26 0.31 -8.87
C GLU A 24 10.82 -0.96 -8.11
N LEU A 25 9.65 -0.94 -7.49
CA LEU A 25 9.14 -2.12 -6.79
C LEU A 25 8.91 -3.28 -7.78
N GLN A 26 8.28 -2.98 -8.93
CA GLN A 26 8.02 -3.99 -9.95
C GLN A 26 9.32 -4.56 -10.54
N THR A 27 10.36 -3.74 -10.78
CA THR A 27 11.65 -4.20 -11.33
C THR A 27 12.45 -5.00 -10.31
N HIS A 28 12.42 -4.66 -9.02
CA HIS A 28 13.07 -5.46 -7.98
C HIS A 28 12.42 -6.83 -7.80
N PHE A 29 11.09 -6.91 -7.75
CA PHE A 29 10.39 -8.20 -7.70
C PHE A 29 10.58 -9.00 -8.99
N PHE A 30 10.51 -8.34 -10.15
CA PHE A 30 10.69 -9.00 -11.43
C PHE A 30 12.11 -9.54 -11.62
N SER A 31 13.14 -8.74 -11.31
CA SER A 31 14.54 -9.13 -11.46
C SER A 31 14.92 -10.26 -10.49
N SER A 32 14.48 -10.19 -9.22
CA SER A 32 14.74 -11.25 -8.25
C SER A 32 14.07 -12.58 -8.64
N ILE A 33 12.81 -12.55 -9.08
CA ILE A 33 12.12 -13.76 -9.54
C ILE A 33 12.76 -14.31 -10.81
N THR A 34 13.04 -13.46 -11.79
CA THR A 34 13.69 -13.88 -13.05
C THR A 34 15.06 -14.50 -12.79
N LEU A 35 15.88 -13.89 -11.93
CA LEU A 35 17.19 -14.41 -11.56
C LEU A 35 17.07 -15.76 -10.84
N SER A 36 16.10 -15.90 -9.92
CA SER A 36 15.86 -17.16 -9.22
C SER A 36 15.44 -18.29 -10.18
N VAL A 37 14.58 -17.99 -11.15
CA VAL A 37 14.14 -18.96 -12.16
C VAL A 37 15.30 -19.38 -13.04
N LEU A 38 16.11 -18.43 -13.53
CA LEU A 38 17.30 -18.73 -14.34
C LEU A 38 18.34 -19.55 -13.55
N PHE A 39 18.53 -19.24 -12.27
CA PHE A 39 19.44 -19.99 -11.40
C PHE A 39 18.96 -21.43 -11.20
N ILE A 40 17.68 -21.63 -10.90
CA ILE A 40 17.07 -22.96 -10.75
C ILE A 40 17.17 -23.74 -12.07
N MET A 41 16.86 -23.11 -13.19
CA MET A 41 16.98 -23.71 -14.52
C MET A 41 18.42 -24.13 -14.84
N GLY A 42 19.38 -23.26 -14.57
CA GLY A 42 20.81 -23.53 -14.79
C GLY A 42 21.31 -24.68 -13.91
N ALA A 43 20.97 -24.67 -12.62
CA ALA A 43 21.31 -25.74 -11.69
C ALA A 43 20.68 -27.08 -12.11
N PHE A 44 19.42 -27.06 -12.54
CA PHE A 44 18.71 -28.25 -13.01
C PHE A 44 19.34 -28.84 -14.27
N ILE A 45 19.64 -28.01 -15.27
CA ILE A 45 20.38 -28.45 -16.48
C ILE A 45 21.73 -29.04 -16.08
N PHE A 46 22.48 -28.36 -15.22
CA PHE A 46 23.81 -28.81 -14.79
C PHE A 46 23.76 -30.19 -14.11
N ILE A 47 22.79 -30.39 -13.22
CA ILE A 47 22.54 -31.70 -12.58
C ILE A 47 22.19 -32.75 -13.64
N LEU A 48 21.28 -32.45 -14.57
CA LEU A 48 20.89 -33.40 -15.61
C LEU A 48 22.06 -33.80 -16.52
N VAL A 49 22.95 -32.86 -16.87
CA VAL A 49 24.13 -33.16 -17.70
C VAL A 49 25.12 -34.05 -16.94
N ILE A 50 25.42 -33.74 -15.67
CA ILE A 50 26.35 -34.56 -14.87
C ILE A 50 25.77 -35.96 -14.62
N THR A 51 24.50 -36.04 -14.22
CA THR A 51 23.85 -37.30 -13.92
C THR A 51 23.59 -38.10 -15.18
N GLY A 52 23.16 -37.48 -16.29
CA GLY A 52 22.95 -38.15 -17.57
C GLY A 52 24.25 -38.61 -18.25
N HIS A 53 25.40 -37.98 -17.95
CA HIS A 53 26.70 -38.48 -18.40
C HIS A 53 27.14 -39.74 -17.63
N LYS A 54 26.69 -39.91 -16.38
CA LYS A 54 27.08 -41.03 -15.50
C LYS A 54 26.06 -42.17 -15.43
N ALA A 55 24.77 -41.84 -15.50
CA ALA A 55 23.66 -42.77 -15.52
C ALA A 55 23.21 -42.92 -16.97
N TYR A 56 22.91 -44.14 -17.41
CA TYR A 56 22.39 -44.48 -18.75
C TYR A 56 20.96 -43.92 -19.01
N LEU A 57 20.67 -42.71 -18.55
CA LEU A 57 19.48 -41.95 -18.93
C LEU A 57 19.52 -41.76 -20.45
N SER A 58 18.51 -42.27 -21.13
CA SER A 58 18.35 -42.08 -22.56
C SER A 58 18.42 -40.59 -22.89
N ASN A 59 19.27 -40.21 -23.86
CA ASN A 59 19.43 -38.83 -24.33
C ASN A 59 18.09 -38.15 -24.63
N TRP A 60 17.08 -38.92 -25.05
CA TRP A 60 15.73 -38.44 -25.28
C TRP A 60 15.06 -37.87 -24.03
N ILE A 61 15.25 -38.49 -22.86
CA ILE A 61 14.67 -38.03 -21.59
C ILE A 61 15.25 -36.66 -21.22
N VAL A 62 16.56 -36.49 -21.39
CA VAL A 62 17.26 -35.22 -21.12
C VAL A 62 16.75 -34.12 -22.06
N ILE A 63 16.63 -34.42 -23.35
CA ILE A 63 16.10 -33.48 -24.35
C ILE A 63 14.65 -33.09 -24.02
N THR A 64 13.78 -34.06 -23.69
CA THR A 64 12.39 -33.79 -23.31
C THR A 64 12.29 -32.93 -22.05
N ALA A 65 13.14 -33.16 -21.04
CA ALA A 65 13.18 -32.35 -19.83
C ALA A 65 13.60 -30.90 -20.12
N ILE A 66 14.60 -30.69 -20.98
CA ILE A 66 15.03 -29.36 -21.41
C ILE A 66 13.89 -28.64 -22.15
N LEU A 67 13.23 -29.31 -23.09
CA LEU A 67 12.10 -28.74 -23.85
C LEU A 67 10.93 -28.35 -22.94
N LEU A 68 10.57 -29.20 -21.98
CA LEU A 68 9.55 -28.88 -20.98
C LEU A 68 9.94 -27.67 -20.14
N MET A 69 11.21 -27.56 -19.75
CA MET A 69 11.70 -26.42 -18.97
C MET A 69 11.59 -25.10 -19.75
N PHE A 70 11.97 -25.09 -21.03
CA PHE A 70 11.81 -23.92 -21.90
C PHE A 70 10.34 -23.58 -22.19
N ALA A 71 9.44 -24.57 -22.20
CA ALA A 71 8.01 -24.33 -22.34
C ALA A 71 7.37 -23.77 -21.05
N LEU A 72 7.80 -24.23 -19.88
CA LEU A 72 7.23 -23.82 -18.59
C LEU A 72 7.78 -22.48 -18.08
N ALA A 73 9.05 -22.15 -18.36
CA ALA A 73 9.67 -20.93 -17.85
C ALA A 73 8.92 -19.63 -18.24
N PRO A 74 8.45 -19.44 -19.49
CA PRO A 74 7.65 -18.28 -19.86
C PRO A 74 6.31 -18.23 -19.11
N LEU A 75 5.67 -19.37 -18.87
CA LEU A 75 4.41 -19.44 -18.12
C LEU A 75 4.61 -18.97 -16.68
N TYR A 76 5.70 -19.39 -16.03
CA TYR A 76 6.07 -18.90 -14.70
C TYR A 76 6.38 -17.40 -14.69
N GLY A 77 7.11 -16.90 -15.71
CA GLY A 77 7.41 -15.47 -15.84
C GLY A 77 6.13 -14.63 -15.96
N ILE A 78 5.20 -15.03 -16.82
CA ILE A 78 3.90 -14.36 -16.98
C ILE A 78 3.09 -14.42 -15.69
N HIS A 79 3.05 -15.58 -15.03
CA HIS A 79 2.34 -15.74 -13.75
C HIS A 79 2.90 -14.80 -12.67
N SER A 80 4.23 -14.70 -12.58
CA SER A 80 4.93 -13.81 -11.65
C SER A 80 4.58 -12.34 -11.88
N ILE A 81 4.59 -11.88 -13.15
CA ILE A 81 4.21 -10.50 -13.50
C ILE A 81 2.78 -10.21 -13.03
N LEU A 82 1.83 -11.09 -13.35
CA LEU A 82 0.44 -10.94 -12.94
C LEU A 82 0.29 -10.90 -11.41
N TYR A 83 1.09 -11.70 -10.69
CA TYR A 83 1.09 -11.73 -9.23
C TYR A 83 1.62 -10.43 -8.64
N SER A 84 2.75 -9.92 -9.16
CA SER A 84 3.36 -8.66 -8.74
C SER A 84 2.40 -7.47 -8.93
N HIS A 85 1.65 -7.43 -10.04
CA HIS A 85 0.66 -6.38 -10.26
C HIS A 85 -0.46 -6.36 -9.21
N ARG A 86 -0.87 -7.54 -8.71
CA ARG A 86 -1.89 -7.66 -7.65
C ARG A 86 -1.38 -7.22 -6.27
N ILE A 87 -0.09 -6.95 -6.12
CA ILE A 87 0.57 -6.46 -4.90
C ILE A 87 0.89 -4.97 -5.03
N ALA A 88 1.55 -4.57 -6.12
CA ALA A 88 2.06 -3.21 -6.30
C ALA A 88 0.94 -2.16 -6.36
N GLY A 89 -0.18 -2.46 -7.02
CA GLY A 89 -1.34 -1.55 -7.09
C GLY A 89 -1.93 -1.25 -5.72
N PRO A 90 -2.29 -2.26 -4.92
CA PRO A 90 -2.75 -2.07 -3.55
C PRO A 90 -1.80 -1.29 -2.64
N ILE A 91 -0.50 -1.58 -2.70
CA ILE A 91 0.51 -0.87 -1.90
C ILE A 91 0.52 0.62 -2.24
N TYR A 92 0.40 0.99 -3.53
CA TYR A 92 0.27 2.38 -3.93
C TYR A 92 -0.90 3.09 -3.27
N HIS A 93 -2.08 2.46 -3.31
CA HIS A 93 -3.27 3.06 -2.73
C HIS A 93 -3.16 3.21 -1.21
N LEU A 94 -2.51 2.24 -0.54
CA LEU A 94 -2.22 2.32 0.89
C LEU A 94 -1.25 3.47 1.20
N GLU A 95 -0.11 3.57 0.50
CA GLU A 95 0.84 4.67 0.72
C GLU A 95 0.18 6.04 0.47
N LYS A 96 -0.59 6.16 -0.61
CA LYS A 96 -1.33 7.38 -0.94
C LYS A 96 -2.36 7.74 0.14
N GLY A 97 -3.06 6.74 0.68
CA GLY A 97 -3.98 6.93 1.79
C GLY A 97 -3.29 7.37 3.07
N MET A 98 -2.16 6.76 3.42
CA MET A 98 -1.38 7.15 4.59
C MET A 98 -0.85 8.58 4.47
N LYS A 99 -0.43 9.01 3.28
CA LYS A 99 -0.02 10.40 3.03
C LYS A 99 -1.16 11.40 3.22
N ARG A 100 -2.42 11.01 2.94
CA ARG A 100 -3.59 11.85 3.21
C ARG A 100 -3.89 11.97 4.70
N TRP A 101 -3.77 10.87 5.45
CA TRP A 101 -3.89 10.94 6.92
C TRP A 101 -2.79 11.80 7.56
N ALA A 102 -1.60 11.86 6.97
CA ALA A 102 -0.53 12.73 7.46
C ALA A 102 -0.87 14.24 7.37
N ILE A 103 -1.86 14.61 6.54
CA ILE A 103 -2.39 15.98 6.44
C ILE A 103 -3.81 16.08 7.03
N GLU A 104 -4.18 15.15 7.91
CA GLU A 104 -5.47 15.10 8.60
C GLU A 104 -6.69 14.91 7.66
N ASP A 105 -6.48 14.53 6.40
CA ASP A 105 -7.57 14.12 5.48
C ASP A 105 -7.93 12.65 5.74
N PHE A 106 -8.79 12.42 6.73
CA PHE A 106 -9.28 11.07 7.05
C PHE A 106 -10.37 10.57 6.09
N SER A 107 -10.98 11.46 5.29
CA SER A 107 -12.09 11.18 4.34
C SER A 107 -11.74 10.19 3.22
N TYR A 108 -10.45 9.98 2.97
CA TYR A 108 -10.01 9.09 1.91
C TYR A 108 -10.37 7.63 2.21
N ARG A 109 -10.90 6.95 1.19
CA ARG A 109 -11.24 5.51 1.25
C ARG A 109 -10.56 4.73 0.15
N ILE A 110 -9.98 3.60 0.54
CA ILE A 110 -9.30 2.68 -0.36
C ILE A 110 -10.27 1.58 -0.79
N GLN A 111 -10.38 1.35 -2.10
CA GLN A 111 -11.12 0.24 -2.67
C GLN A 111 -10.20 -0.59 -3.56
N LEU A 112 -9.98 -1.85 -3.18
CA LEU A 112 -9.14 -2.79 -3.92
C LEU A 112 -9.98 -3.81 -4.69
N ARG A 113 -9.44 -4.36 -5.77
CA ARG A 113 -10.14 -5.35 -6.62
C ARG A 113 -10.28 -6.67 -5.90
N ASN A 114 -11.19 -7.52 -6.41
CA ASN A 114 -11.52 -8.77 -5.71
C ASN A 114 -10.34 -9.72 -5.49
N LYS A 115 -9.39 -9.69 -6.42
CA LYS A 115 -8.20 -10.55 -6.42
C LYS A 115 -6.97 -9.85 -5.84
N ASP A 116 -7.05 -8.61 -5.40
CA ASP A 116 -5.87 -7.90 -4.94
C ASP A 116 -5.41 -8.42 -3.57
N TYR A 117 -4.09 -8.43 -3.37
CA TYR A 117 -3.51 -8.68 -2.06
C TYR A 117 -3.74 -7.44 -1.19
N PHE A 118 -3.89 -7.60 0.13
CA PHE A 118 -4.14 -6.51 1.10
C PHE A 118 -5.56 -5.94 1.21
N LYS A 119 -6.59 -6.63 0.71
CA LYS A 119 -8.00 -6.24 0.97
C LYS A 119 -8.32 -5.99 2.44
N ASN A 120 -7.91 -6.90 3.33
CA ASN A 120 -8.19 -6.77 4.76
C ASN A 120 -7.48 -5.54 5.35
N LEU A 121 -6.30 -5.22 4.86
CA LEU A 121 -5.57 -4.01 5.27
C LEU A 121 -6.26 -2.75 4.76
N ALA A 122 -6.78 -2.75 3.53
CA ALA A 122 -7.59 -1.64 3.02
C ALA A 122 -8.91 -1.45 3.80
N LEU A 123 -9.55 -2.55 4.21
CA LEU A 123 -10.73 -2.49 5.09
C LEU A 123 -10.38 -1.91 6.46
N LEU A 124 -9.29 -2.37 7.07
CA LEU A 124 -8.83 -1.85 8.36
C LEU A 124 -8.43 -0.37 8.25
N TYR A 125 -7.76 0.02 7.17
CA TYR A 125 -7.47 1.42 6.86
C TYR A 125 -8.76 2.25 6.85
N ASN A 126 -9.77 1.83 6.08
CA ASN A 126 -11.04 2.56 6.00
C ASN A 126 -11.76 2.66 7.36
N GLN A 127 -11.72 1.59 8.17
CA GLN A 127 -12.32 1.57 9.52
C GLN A 127 -11.63 2.56 10.47
N ILE A 128 -10.29 2.65 10.40
CA ILE A 128 -9.54 3.62 11.20
C ILE A 128 -9.89 5.04 10.76
N GLY A 129 -9.96 5.30 9.45
CA GLY A 129 -10.36 6.61 8.91
C GLY A 129 -11.75 7.04 9.40
N GLU A 130 -12.74 6.13 9.33
CA GLU A 130 -14.09 6.37 9.84
C GLU A 130 -14.10 6.68 11.36
N ASN A 131 -13.28 5.97 12.14
CA ASN A 131 -13.19 6.22 13.58
C ASN A 131 -12.51 7.56 13.90
N LEU A 132 -11.57 8.01 13.07
CA LEU A 132 -10.90 9.31 13.23
C LEU A 132 -11.85 10.45 12.88
N GLU A 133 -12.62 10.35 11.79
CA GLU A 133 -13.66 11.32 11.43
C GLU A 133 -14.68 11.49 12.55
N LYS A 134 -15.21 10.38 13.11
CA LYS A 134 -16.15 10.44 14.23
C LYS A 134 -15.57 11.13 15.46
N LYS A 135 -14.28 10.94 15.72
CA LYS A 135 -13.60 11.62 16.82
C LYS A 135 -13.44 13.11 16.56
N GLU A 136 -13.15 13.50 15.32
CA GLU A 136 -13.05 14.89 14.91
C GLU A 136 -14.41 15.60 15.03
N GLU A 137 -15.47 15.00 14.52
CA GLU A 137 -16.85 15.48 14.66
C GLU A 137 -17.23 15.66 16.14
N TRP A 138 -16.89 14.67 16.98
CA TRP A 138 -17.12 14.75 18.42
C TRP A 138 -16.36 15.89 19.09
N ILE A 139 -15.09 16.10 18.71
CA ILE A 139 -14.27 17.20 19.24
C ILE A 139 -14.87 18.55 18.83
N GLN A 140 -15.30 18.71 17.58
CA GLN A 140 -15.94 19.93 17.09
C GLN A 140 -17.26 20.21 17.83
N GLU A 141 -18.07 19.18 18.07
CA GLU A 141 -19.31 19.30 18.84
C GLU A 141 -19.04 19.74 20.28
N LEU A 142 -18.03 19.15 20.94
CA LEU A 142 -17.62 19.57 22.28
C LEU A 142 -17.14 21.03 22.30
N GLN A 143 -16.37 21.46 21.30
CA GLN A 143 -15.94 22.86 21.18
C GLN A 143 -17.14 23.80 21.03
N ASN A 144 -18.12 23.44 20.21
CA ASN A 144 -19.34 24.23 20.02
C ASN A 144 -20.15 24.35 21.32
N GLN A 145 -20.31 23.25 22.05
CA GLN A 145 -20.99 23.25 23.35
C GLN A 145 -20.27 24.14 24.38
N LEU A 146 -18.94 24.11 24.41
CA LEU A 146 -18.16 24.97 25.30
C LEU A 146 -18.28 26.45 24.95
N VAL A 147 -18.27 26.81 23.66
CA VAL A 147 -18.50 28.17 23.20
C VAL A 147 -19.91 28.66 23.57
N GLN A 148 -20.93 27.82 23.38
CA GLN A 148 -22.30 28.12 23.80
C GLN A 148 -22.39 28.29 25.31
N TYR A 149 -21.85 27.37 26.09
CA TYR A 149 -21.83 27.48 27.56
C TYR A 149 -21.17 28.79 28.02
N ARG A 150 -19.99 29.12 27.48
CA ARG A 150 -19.29 30.39 27.77
C ARG A 150 -20.17 31.61 27.49
N SER A 151 -20.99 31.59 26.43
CA SER A 151 -21.89 32.70 26.10
C SER A 151 -22.99 32.94 27.13
N THR A 152 -23.40 31.89 27.85
CA THR A 152 -24.45 31.96 28.89
C THR A 152 -23.94 32.45 30.24
N LEU A 153 -22.62 32.47 30.44
CA LEU A 153 -21.99 32.88 31.70
C LEU A 153 -22.04 34.40 31.91
N SER A 154 -22.10 34.83 33.17
CA SER A 154 -21.87 36.22 33.57
C SER A 154 -20.42 36.65 33.33
N ASP A 155 -20.15 37.96 33.32
CA ASP A 155 -18.81 38.47 33.02
C ASP A 155 -17.74 38.05 34.05
N SER A 156 -18.13 37.87 35.32
CA SER A 156 -17.25 37.32 36.35
C SER A 156 -16.94 35.84 36.10
N GLU A 157 -17.94 35.05 35.70
CA GLU A 157 -17.78 33.62 35.41
C GLU A 157 -17.01 33.38 34.12
N LYS A 158 -17.17 34.23 33.09
CA LYS A 158 -16.38 34.17 31.85
C LYS A 158 -14.89 34.34 32.12
N LYS A 159 -14.53 35.29 32.99
CA LYS A 159 -13.13 35.51 33.39
C LYS A 159 -12.53 34.27 34.06
N GLU A 160 -13.30 33.61 34.91
CA GLU A 160 -12.85 32.39 35.57
C GLU A 160 -12.76 31.22 34.59
N PHE A 161 -13.77 31.05 33.72
CA PHE A 161 -13.79 30.05 32.66
C PHE A 161 -12.56 30.18 31.74
N ASP A 162 -12.29 31.37 31.21
CA ASP A 162 -11.16 31.62 30.31
C ASP A 162 -9.81 31.34 31.00
N LYS A 163 -9.69 31.66 32.30
CA LYS A 163 -8.50 31.37 33.11
C LYS A 163 -8.25 29.87 33.26
N TYR A 164 -9.30 29.06 33.44
CA TYR A 164 -9.14 27.60 33.48
C TYR A 164 -8.92 27.00 32.09
N PHE A 165 -9.62 27.51 31.07
CA PHE A 165 -9.59 26.97 29.72
C PHE A 165 -8.22 27.15 29.04
N SER A 166 -7.58 28.31 29.26
CA SER A 166 -6.21 28.60 28.80
C SER A 166 -5.13 27.69 29.38
N LYS A 167 -5.41 26.97 30.48
CA LYS A 167 -4.48 25.98 31.06
C LYS A 167 -4.50 24.63 30.32
N PHE A 168 -5.53 24.36 29.52
CA PHE A 168 -5.75 23.05 28.87
C PHE A 168 -5.56 23.05 27.35
N LEU A 169 -5.42 24.22 26.71
CA LEU A 169 -5.09 24.32 25.29
C LEU A 169 -3.58 24.58 25.13
N PRO A 170 -2.81 23.69 24.48
CA PRO A 170 -1.48 24.05 24.00
C PRO A 170 -1.61 25.15 22.93
N GLU A 171 -0.69 26.12 22.95
CA GLU A 171 -0.58 27.17 21.91
C GLU A 171 -0.26 26.60 20.52
#